data_AF-M0QQ95-F1
#
_entry.id   AF-M0QQ95-F1
#
_cell.length_a   1.000
_cell.length_b   1.000
_cell.length_c   1.000
_cell.angle_alpha   90.00
_cell.angle_beta   90.00
_cell.angle_gamma   90.00
#
_symmetry.space_group_name_H-M   'P 1'
#
loop_
_entity.id
_entity.type
_entity.pdbx_description
1 polymer ?
#
loop_
_entity_poly.entity_id
_entity_poly.type
_entity_poly.pdbx_seq_one_letter_code
_entity_poly.pdbx_strand_id
1 'polypeptide(L)'
;MRELEARATEAALAGKRVAWFAPTLEIAARSLDEILDHLRASQVVRIRRSTSPRVEVIGGGSIAFASTRNPDAERGRSYDVACIDRADLIDEGRKRSIRFTVMAGEVHERRVAA
;
A
#
# COMPACT_ATOMS: atom_id res chain seq x y z
N MET A 1 -3.91 7.05 13.78
CA MET A 1 -3.78 6.34 12.49
C MET A 1 -5.17 6.03 11.95
N ARG A 2 -5.40 6.15 10.65
CA ARG A 2 -6.67 5.81 9.98
C ARG A 2 -6.76 4.30 9.71
N GLU A 3 -7.97 3.80 9.38
CA GLU A 3 -8.24 2.35 9.26
C GLU A 3 -7.40 1.64 8.19
N LEU A 4 -7.27 2.22 6.99
CA LEU A 4 -6.54 1.58 5.88
C LEU A 4 -5.04 1.48 6.19
N GLU A 5 -4.48 2.52 6.80
CA GLU A 5 -3.11 2.61 7.29
C GLU A 5 -2.84 1.59 8.40
N ALA A 6 -3.79 1.41 9.34
CA ALA A 6 -3.70 0.42 10.40
C ALA A 6 -3.66 -1.00 9.83
N ARG A 7 -4.58 -1.34 8.92
CA ARG A 7 -4.60 -2.65 8.25
C ARG A 7 -3.30 -2.94 7.49
N ALA A 8 -2.78 -1.96 6.74
CA ALA A 8 -1.51 -2.12 6.03
C ALA A 8 -0.33 -2.37 6.99
N THR A 9 -0.30 -1.62 8.10
CA THR A 9 0.74 -1.73 9.12
C THR A 9 0.68 -3.10 9.81
N GLU A 10 -0.48 -3.51 10.30
CA GLU A 10 -0.70 -4.79 10.96
C GLU A 10 -0.33 -5.98 10.05
N ALA A 11 -0.77 -5.93 8.79
CA ALA A 11 -0.42 -6.96 7.81
C ALA A 11 1.10 -7.04 7.60
N ALA A 12 1.77 -5.90 7.42
CA ALA A 12 3.22 -5.87 7.27
C ALA A 12 3.95 -6.39 8.52
N LEU A 13 3.52 -6.00 9.73
CA LEU A 13 4.08 -6.50 10.99
C LEU A 13 3.88 -8.02 11.16
N ALA A 14 2.81 -8.58 10.58
CA ALA A 14 2.59 -10.02 10.50
C ALA A 14 3.40 -10.74 9.40
N GLY A 15 4.34 -10.06 8.75
CA GLY A 15 5.19 -10.64 7.71
C GLY A 15 4.60 -10.62 6.30
N LYS A 16 3.42 -10.02 6.10
CA LYS A 16 2.76 -9.96 4.78
C LYS A 16 3.36 -8.87 3.88
N ARG A 17 3.31 -9.10 2.57
CA ARG A 17 3.65 -8.10 1.54
C ARG A 17 2.40 -7.34 1.14
N VAL A 18 2.40 -6.05 1.41
CA VAL A 18 1.29 -5.13 1.17
C VAL A 18 1.62 -4.24 -0.03
N ALA A 19 0.66 -4.07 -0.93
CA ALA A 19 0.68 -3.00 -1.93
C ALA A 19 -0.31 -1.90 -1.56
N TRP A 20 0.17 -0.66 -1.49
CA TRP A 20 -0.63 0.54 -1.30
C TRP A 20 -0.78 1.26 -2.64
N PHE A 21 -1.98 1.24 -3.18
CA PHE A 21 -2.34 1.92 -4.41
C PHE A 21 -3.05 3.23 -4.12
N ALA A 22 -2.62 4.31 -4.77
CA ALA A 22 -3.31 5.59 -4.77
C ALA A 22 -3.33 6.19 -6.19
N PRO A 23 -4.18 7.17 -6.50
CA PRO A 23 -4.20 7.79 -7.82
C PRO A 23 -2.87 8.42 -8.22
N THR A 24 -2.14 8.96 -7.25
CA THR A 24 -0.78 9.48 -7.42
C THR A 24 0.07 9.22 -6.17
N LEU A 25 1.40 9.29 -6.29
CA LEU A 25 2.29 9.10 -5.14
C LEU A 25 2.19 10.28 -4.16
N GLU A 26 1.85 11.48 -4.63
CA GLU A 26 1.60 12.64 -3.76
C GLU A 26 0.40 12.43 -2.85
N ILE A 27 -0.66 11.77 -3.35
CA ILE A 27 -1.81 11.37 -2.52
C ILE A 27 -1.38 10.33 -1.49
N ALA A 28 -0.56 9.37 -1.89
CA ALA A 28 -0.04 8.33 -1.00
C ALA A 28 0.95 8.87 0.06
N ALA A 29 1.61 9.99 -0.19
CA ALA A 29 2.68 10.53 0.66
C ALA A 29 2.23 10.73 2.10
N ARG A 30 1.01 11.24 2.31
CA ARG A 30 0.44 11.41 3.65
C ARG A 30 0.32 10.07 4.39
N SER A 31 -0.21 9.04 3.73
CA SER A 31 -0.35 7.71 4.34
C SER A 31 1.00 7.05 4.58
N LEU A 32 1.97 7.27 3.68
CA LEU A 32 3.35 6.86 3.90
C LEU A 32 3.93 7.50 5.17
N ASP A 33 3.79 8.81 5.34
CA ASP A 33 4.28 9.52 6.53
C ASP A 33 3.60 9.02 7.81
N GLU A 34 2.26 8.88 7.81
CA GLU A 34 1.50 8.34 8.96
C GLU A 34 1.94 6.91 9.34
N ILE A 35 2.18 6.05 8.35
CA ILE A 35 2.68 4.68 8.55
C ILE A 35 4.12 4.70 9.10
N LEU A 36 4.98 5.55 8.54
CA LEU A 36 6.37 5.66 8.98
C LEU A 36 6.48 6.17 10.42
N ASP A 37 5.69 7.18 10.80
CA ASP A 37 5.72 7.72 12.15
C ASP A 37 5.34 6.65 13.19
N HIS A 38 4.35 5.81 12.87
CA HIS A 38 3.95 4.71 13.73
C HIS A 38 5.00 3.58 13.79
N LEU A 39 5.56 3.18 12.65
CA LEU A 39 6.53 2.09 12.59
C LEU A 39 7.90 2.49 13.18
N ARG A 40 8.31 3.76 13.04
CA ARG A 40 9.55 4.28 13.65
C ARG A 40 9.50 4.26 15.16
N ALA A 41 8.34 4.54 15.75
CA ALA A 41 8.15 4.42 17.20
C ALA A 41 8.43 2.99 17.71
N SER A 42 8.30 1.99 16.84
CA SER A 42 8.52 0.58 17.15
C SER A 42 9.92 0.07 16.75
N GLN A 43 10.80 0.91 16.18
CA GLN A 43 12.17 0.56 15.71
C GLN A 43 12.29 -0.62 14.74
N VAL A 44 11.21 -1.04 14.06
CA VAL A 44 11.16 -2.27 13.25
C VAL A 44 11.21 -2.02 11.74
N VAL A 45 11.78 -0.92 11.25
CA VAL A 45 11.70 -0.55 9.82
C VAL A 45 13.01 -0.19 9.12
N ARG A 46 13.09 -0.60 7.85
CA ARG A 46 14.01 -0.11 6.83
C ARG A 46 13.22 0.55 5.71
N ILE A 47 13.64 1.74 5.28
CA ILE A 47 12.98 2.48 4.21
C ILE A 47 13.83 2.41 2.94
N ARG A 48 13.25 1.96 1.83
CA ARG A 48 13.82 2.11 0.49
C ARG A 48 13.06 3.19 -0.26
N ARG A 49 13.70 4.34 -0.44
CA ARG A 49 13.20 5.41 -1.30
C ARG A 49 13.73 5.19 -2.72
N SER A 50 12.88 4.71 -3.61
CA SER A 50 13.12 4.66 -5.06
C SER A 50 11.90 5.26 -5.77
N THR A 51 11.77 5.03 -7.07
CA THR A 51 10.60 5.46 -7.89
C THR A 51 9.26 5.00 -7.31
N SER A 52 9.25 3.86 -6.61
CA SER A 52 8.12 3.38 -5.79
C SER A 52 8.61 3.20 -4.35
N PRO A 53 8.23 4.07 -3.40
CA PRO A 53 8.65 3.95 -2.01
C PRO A 53 8.26 2.60 -1.42
N ARG A 54 9.18 1.97 -0.68
CA ARG A 54 8.93 0.71 0.02
C ARG A 54 9.39 0.80 1.47
N VAL A 55 8.53 0.37 2.37
CA VAL A 55 8.83 0.17 3.78
C VAL A 55 8.98 -1.32 4.02
N GLU A 56 10.14 -1.75 4.50
CA GLU A 56 10.44 -3.14 4.86
C GLU A 56 10.47 -3.21 6.38
N VAL A 57 9.72 -4.14 6.98
CA VAL A 57 9.80 -4.38 8.43
C VAL A 57 10.77 -5.52 8.73
N ILE A 58 11.41 -5.49 9.90
CA ILE A 58 12.40 -6.51 10.30
C ILE A 58 11.79 -7.92 10.31
N GLY A 59 10.48 -8.06 10.57
CA GLY A 59 9.74 -9.32 10.51
C GLY A 59 9.50 -9.89 9.09
N GLY A 60 10.08 -9.30 8.04
CA GLY A 60 10.00 -9.81 6.67
C GLY A 60 8.82 -9.29 5.83
N GLY A 61 7.87 -8.60 6.45
CA GLY A 61 6.78 -7.94 5.75
C GLY A 61 7.21 -6.64 5.06
N SER A 62 6.36 -6.13 4.18
CA SER A 62 6.64 -4.86 3.50
C SER A 62 5.38 -4.13 3.05
N ILE A 63 5.50 -2.82 2.85
CA ILE A 63 4.46 -1.97 2.26
C ILE A 63 5.09 -1.25 1.06
N ALA A 64 4.60 -1.54 -0.14
CA ALA A 64 5.04 -0.91 -1.38
C ALA A 64 4.01 0.12 -1.84
N PHE A 65 4.44 1.35 -2.10
CA PHE A 65 3.56 2.44 -2.53
C PHE A 65 3.63 2.61 -4.03
N ALA A 66 2.46 2.59 -4.68
CA ALA A 66 2.32 2.64 -6.12
C ALA A 66 1.19 3.55 -6.56
N SER A 67 1.41 4.18 -7.72
CA SER A 67 0.41 5.01 -8.39
C SER A 67 -0.41 4.17 -9.37
N THR A 68 -1.73 4.33 -9.36
CA THR A 68 -2.60 3.68 -10.35
C THR A 68 -2.51 4.32 -11.75
N ARG A 69 -1.85 5.48 -11.88
CA ARG A 69 -1.52 6.07 -13.19
C ARG A 69 -0.45 5.26 -13.94
N ASN A 70 0.43 4.55 -13.22
CA ASN A 70 1.42 3.66 -13.80
C ASN A 70 1.27 2.24 -13.21
N PRO A 71 0.26 1.48 -13.66
CA PRO A 71 -0.02 0.14 -13.13
C PRO A 71 1.10 -0.87 -13.42
N ASP A 72 1.94 -0.60 -14.44
CA ASP A 72 3.04 -1.49 -14.81
C ASP A 72 4.17 -1.51 -13.77
N ALA A 73 4.31 -0.48 -12.93
CA ALA A 73 5.35 -0.40 -11.91
C ALA A 73 5.33 -1.57 -10.91
N GLU A 74 4.15 -2.15 -10.69
CA GLU A 74 3.94 -3.26 -9.75
C GLU A 74 3.49 -4.57 -10.44
N ARG A 75 3.40 -4.57 -11.76
CA ARG A 75 3.03 -5.76 -12.54
C ARG A 75 4.10 -6.85 -12.38
N GLY A 76 3.65 -8.10 -12.20
CA GLY A 76 4.54 -9.25 -11.98
C GLY A 76 5.05 -9.39 -10.54
N ARG A 77 4.68 -8.49 -9.62
CA ARG A 77 4.89 -8.69 -8.19
C ARG A 77 3.65 -9.35 -7.58
N SER A 78 3.88 -10.23 -6.61
CA SER A 78 2.80 -10.84 -5.82
C SER A 78 2.71 -10.17 -4.46
N TYR A 79 1.50 -9.76 -4.11
CA TYR A 79 1.17 -9.16 -2.83
C TYR A 79 0.15 -10.03 -2.10
N ASP A 80 0.26 -10.08 -0.78
CA ASP A 80 -0.63 -10.83 0.10
C ASP A 80 -1.83 -9.94 0.52
N VAL A 81 -1.66 -8.61 0.46
CA VAL A 81 -2.72 -7.61 0.73
C VAL A 81 -2.58 -6.44 -0.25
N ALA A 82 -3.70 -5.93 -0.76
CA ALA A 82 -3.75 -4.63 -1.43
C ALA A 82 -4.65 -3.64 -0.68
N CYS A 83 -4.13 -2.44 -0.46
CA CYS A 83 -4.86 -1.29 0.03
C CYS A 83 -5.04 -0.30 -1.12
N ILE A 84 -6.27 0.11 -1.42
CA ILE A 84 -6.58 1.10 -2.46
C ILE A 84 -7.10 2.36 -1.77
N ASP A 85 -6.27 3.40 -1.73
CA ASP A 85 -6.63 4.72 -1.25
C ASP A 85 -7.30 5.55 -2.34
N ARG A 86 -8.28 6.36 -1.94
CA ARG A 86 -9.07 7.21 -2.84
C ARG A 86 -9.66 6.42 -4.02
N ALA A 87 -10.27 5.27 -3.72
CA ALA A 87 -10.87 4.37 -4.71
C ALA A 87 -12.01 5.02 -5.53
N ASP A 88 -12.54 6.15 -5.05
CA ASP A 88 -13.47 7.04 -5.76
C ASP A 88 -12.83 7.75 -6.97
N LEU A 89 -11.52 7.97 -6.96
CA LEU A 89 -10.76 8.65 -8.02
C LEU A 89 -10.13 7.69 -9.03
N ILE A 90 -10.36 6.38 -8.87
CA ILE A 90 -9.76 5.33 -9.69
C ILE A 90 -10.88 4.63 -10.46
N ASP A 91 -10.71 4.53 -11.78
CA ASP A 91 -11.68 3.85 -12.63
C ASP A 91 -11.77 2.34 -12.32
N GLU A 92 -12.93 1.75 -12.63
CA GLU A 92 -13.19 0.34 -12.35
C GLU A 92 -12.26 -0.62 -13.09
N GLY A 93 -11.80 -0.24 -14.29
CA GLY A 93 -10.86 -1.05 -15.07
C GLY A 93 -9.52 -1.21 -14.35
N ARG A 94 -8.98 -0.09 -13.84
CA ARG A 94 -7.75 -0.08 -13.03
C ARG A 94 -7.93 -0.83 -11.71
N LYS A 95 -9.04 -0.64 -11.00
CA LYS A 95 -9.33 -1.38 -9.76
C LYS A 95 -9.40 -2.88 -10.00
N ARG A 96 -10.04 -3.31 -11.10
CA ARG A 96 -10.07 -4.72 -11.50
C ARG A 96 -8.67 -5.26 -11.81
N SER A 97 -7.82 -4.49 -12.47
CA SER A 97 -6.42 -4.87 -12.74
C SER A 97 -5.60 -5.07 -11.45
N ILE A 98 -5.77 -4.18 -10.45
CA ILE A 98 -5.12 -4.30 -9.14
C ILE A 98 -5.51 -5.61 -8.46
N ARG A 99 -6.80 -5.97 -8.49
CA ARG A 99 -7.27 -7.24 -7.91
C ARG A 99 -6.58 -8.47 -8.53
N PHE A 100 -6.24 -8.42 -9.82
CA PHE A 100 -5.46 -9.50 -10.47
C PHE A 100 -3.97 -9.51 -10.10
N THR A 101 -3.43 -8.42 -9.58
CA THR A 101 -2.03 -8.35 -9.09
C THR A 101 -1.89 -9.02 -7.71
N VAL A 102 -3.01 -9.21 -7.01
CA VAL A 102 -3.09 -9.83 -5.68
C VAL A 102 -3.45 -11.31 -5.87
N MET A 103 -2.43 -12.17 -5.99
CA MET A 103 -2.60 -13.57 -6.45
C MET A 103 -3.31 -14.50 -5.43
N ALA A 104 -3.59 -14.06 -4.20
CA ALA A 104 -4.33 -14.84 -3.20
C ALA A 104 -4.88 -14.01 -2.01
N GLY A 105 -4.92 -12.68 -2.14
CA GLY A 105 -4.88 -11.77 -0.99
C GLY A 105 -6.09 -10.86 -0.80
N GLU A 106 -6.23 -10.35 0.42
CA GLU A 106 -7.28 -9.43 0.84
C GLU A 106 -7.15 -8.07 0.11
N VAL A 107 -8.27 -7.48 -0.30
CA VAL A 107 -8.31 -6.13 -0.91
C VAL A 107 -9.15 -5.21 -0.03
N HIS A 108 -8.54 -4.13 0.41
CA HIS A 108 -9.16 -3.12 1.27
C HIS A 108 -9.21 -1.78 0.52
N GLU A 109 -10.36 -1.12 0.49
CA GLU A 109 -10.55 0.12 -0.26
C GLU A 109 -11.04 1.25 0.65
N ARG A 110 -10.49 2.46 0.47
CA ARG A 110 -11.00 3.69 1.10
C ARG A 110 -11.59 4.61 0.05
N ARG A 111 -12.79 5.11 0.33
CA ARG A 111 -13.46 6.20 -0.41
C ARG A 111 -13.63 7.39 0.52
N VAL A 112 -13.68 8.61 -0.02
CA VAL A 112 -14.08 9.78 0.77
C VAL A 112 -15.61 9.86 0.76
N ALA A 113 -16.21 10.02 1.93
CA ALA A 113 -17.64 10.34 2.03
C ALA A 113 -17.89 11.70 1.37
N ALA A 114 -18.87 11.76 0.47
CA ALA A 114 -19.34 13.00 -0.14
C ALA A 114 -19.94 13.93 0.91
#